data_AF-A0A7C2LRT4-F1
#
_entry.id   AF-A0A7C2LRT4-F1
#
_cell.length_a   1.000
_cell.length_b   1.000
_cell.length_c   1.000
_cell.angle_alpha   90.00
_cell.angle_beta   90.00
_cell.angle_gamma   90.00
#
_symmetry.space_group_name_H-M   'P 1'
#
loop_
_entity.id
_entity.type
_entity.pdbx_description
1 polymer ?
#
loop_
_entity_poly.entity_id
_entity_poly.type
_entity_poly.pdbx_seq_one_letter_code
_entity_poly.pdbx_strand_id
1 'polypeptide(L)'
;MILHCSYEELRALAAGAELVLAQEETGGGQAVAAPAGAKAQVELLLPRLTGDLSVTTLAEQRRLREAVALICDSLRRRLEGEVVAHDPAYEEAVNLYFEYGHALRVLDRLDRMGEQMRAMIELMTGHGPTEEAATTITFPD
;
A
#
# COMPACT_ATOMS: atom_id res chain seq x y z
N MET A 1 -5.45 -10.47 12.02
CA MET A 1 -3.98 -10.56 11.94
C MET A 1 -3.42 -9.15 11.95
N ILE A 2 -2.36 -8.90 12.71
CA ILE A 2 -1.84 -7.54 12.87
C ILE A 2 -0.70 -7.25 11.88
N LEU A 3 -0.82 -6.14 11.14
CA LEU A 3 0.28 -5.54 10.39
C LEU A 3 0.95 -4.47 11.25
N HIS A 4 2.10 -4.83 11.82
CA HIS A 4 2.90 -3.90 12.60
C HIS A 4 3.55 -2.83 11.73
N CYS A 5 3.46 -1.57 12.14
CA CYS A 5 4.01 -0.42 11.42
C CYS A 5 4.87 0.44 12.34
N SER A 6 6.08 0.80 11.88
CA SER A 6 6.91 1.80 12.57
C SER A 6 6.39 3.22 12.31
N TYR A 7 6.85 4.18 13.11
CA TYR A 7 6.51 5.59 12.92
C TYR A 7 6.90 6.09 11.50
N GLU A 8 8.08 5.71 11.03
CA GLU A 8 8.63 6.08 9.73
C GLU A 8 7.83 5.48 8.58
N GLU A 9 7.34 4.25 8.76
CA GLU A 9 6.46 3.59 7.81
C GLU A 9 5.09 4.26 7.74
N LEU A 10 4.50 4.60 8.89
CA LEU A 10 3.23 5.34 8.94
C LEU A 10 3.37 6.72 8.28
N ARG A 11 4.46 7.44 8.59
CA ARG A 11 4.74 8.75 8.01
C ARG A 11 4.92 8.67 6.50
N ALA A 12 5.70 7.71 6.01
CA ALA A 12 5.94 7.53 4.59
C ALA A 12 4.66 7.16 3.82
N LEU A 13 3.83 6.27 4.38
CA LEU A 13 2.55 5.91 3.79
C LEU A 13 1.58 7.09 3.78
N ALA A 14 1.50 7.88 4.85
CA ALA A 14 0.62 9.04 4.93
C ALA A 14 1.01 10.11 3.90
N ALA A 15 2.30 10.47 3.85
CA ALA A 15 2.81 11.41 2.86
C ALA A 15 2.57 10.92 1.42
N GLY A 16 2.87 9.64 1.14
CA GLY A 16 2.63 9.05 -0.17
C GLY A 16 1.14 8.97 -0.55
N ALA A 17 0.25 8.71 0.41
CA ALA A 17 -1.19 8.72 0.21
C ALA A 17 -1.71 10.13 -0.14
N GLU A 18 -1.29 11.15 0.61
CA GLU A 18 -1.64 12.54 0.31
C GLU A 18 -1.19 12.95 -1.10
N LEU A 19 0.00 12.53 -1.54
CA LEU A 19 0.48 12.77 -2.90
C LEU A 19 -0.39 12.10 -3.97
N VAL A 20 -0.82 10.85 -3.75
CA VAL A 20 -1.70 10.13 -4.67
C VAL A 20 -3.06 10.84 -4.81
N LEU A 21 -3.60 11.36 -3.71
CA LEU A 21 -4.88 12.06 -3.69
C LEU A 21 -4.77 13.46 -4.32
N ALA A 22 -3.70 14.21 -4.06
CA ALA A 22 -3.49 15.55 -4.63
C ALA A 22 -3.32 15.54 -6.17
N GLN A 23 -2.77 14.45 -6.74
CA GLN A 23 -2.65 14.29 -8.19
C GLN A 23 -4.01 14.25 -8.92
N GLU A 24 -5.11 13.99 -8.22
CA GLU A 24 -6.46 14.03 -8.78
C GLU A 24 -6.97 15.45 -8.98
N GLU A 25 -6.77 16.31 -7.99
CA GLU A 25 -7.29 17.68 -8.00
C GLU A 25 -6.68 18.53 -9.11
N THR A 26 -5.46 18.17 -9.55
CA THR A 26 -4.69 19.02 -10.46
C THR A 26 -4.96 18.74 -11.95
N GLY A 27 -5.68 17.66 -12.31
CA GLY A 27 -6.20 17.43 -13.68
C GLY A 27 -5.23 17.57 -14.86
N GLY A 28 -3.92 17.56 -14.63
CA GLY A 28 -2.88 17.91 -15.61
C GLY A 28 -2.35 16.69 -16.33
N GLY A 29 -2.68 16.58 -17.62
CA GLY A 29 -2.39 15.42 -18.47
C GLY A 29 -0.91 15.02 -18.52
N GLN A 30 -0.61 13.85 -17.97
CA GLN A 30 0.42 12.88 -18.39
C GLN A 30 0.59 11.73 -17.38
N ALA A 31 0.01 11.84 -16.18
CA ALA A 31 -0.05 10.72 -15.26
C ALA A 31 -1.11 9.70 -15.74
N VAL A 32 -0.72 8.45 -15.95
CA VAL A 32 -1.66 7.34 -16.15
C VAL A 32 -2.60 7.34 -14.95
N ALA A 33 -3.87 7.67 -15.18
CA ALA A 33 -4.86 7.75 -14.12
C ALA A 33 -4.94 6.40 -13.41
N ALA A 34 -4.70 6.39 -12.10
CA ALA A 34 -4.91 5.20 -11.29
C ALA A 34 -6.39 4.77 -11.42
N PRO A 35 -6.69 3.46 -11.49
CA PRO A 35 -8.07 2.98 -11.51
C PRO A 35 -8.85 3.56 -10.34
N ALA A 36 -10.07 4.05 -10.58
CA ALA A 36 -10.89 4.72 -9.55
C ALA A 36 -11.03 3.88 -8.26
N GLY A 37 -11.09 2.55 -8.40
CA GLY A 37 -11.14 1.63 -7.25
C GLY A 37 -9.88 1.66 -6.37
N ALA A 38 -8.69 1.79 -6.96
CA ALA A 38 -7.42 1.78 -6.20
C ALA A 38 -7.23 3.07 -5.39
N LYS A 39 -7.68 4.22 -5.92
CA LYS A 39 -7.66 5.49 -5.18
C LYS A 39 -8.62 5.50 -4.00
N ALA A 40 -9.84 5.00 -4.20
CA ALA A 40 -10.80 4.85 -3.10
C ALA A 40 -10.22 4.00 -1.94
N GLN A 41 -9.37 3.01 -2.25
CA GLN A 41 -8.65 2.27 -1.19
C GLN A 41 -7.61 3.12 -0.46
N VAL A 42 -6.93 4.05 -1.14
CA VAL A 42 -5.99 4.98 -0.50
C VAL A 42 -6.73 5.96 0.44
N GLU A 43 -7.88 6.48 0.02
CA GLU A 43 -8.73 7.33 0.88
C GLU A 43 -9.19 6.61 2.14
N LEU A 44 -9.57 5.33 2.01
CA LEU A 44 -9.97 4.49 3.14
C LEU A 44 -8.78 4.11 4.04
N LEU A 45 -7.57 4.02 3.49
CA LEU A 45 -6.35 3.70 4.22
C LEU A 45 -5.88 4.88 5.07
N LEU A 46 -5.86 6.09 4.51
CA LEU A 46 -5.27 7.29 5.14
C LEU A 46 -5.67 7.50 6.62
N PRO A 47 -6.96 7.49 7.02
CA PRO A 47 -7.34 7.70 8.42
C PRO A 47 -6.90 6.56 9.36
N ARG A 48 -6.55 5.40 8.81
CA ARG A 48 -6.08 4.23 9.58
C ARG A 48 -4.57 4.25 9.85
N LEU A 49 -3.81 5.14 9.21
CA LEU A 49 -2.35 5.24 9.34
C LEU A 49 -1.91 5.94 10.63
N THR A 50 -2.47 5.53 11.77
CA THR A 50 -2.17 6.08 13.10
C THR A 50 -1.48 5.07 14.03
N GLY A 51 -1.34 3.82 13.59
CA GLY A 51 -0.74 2.74 14.36
C GLY A 51 -0.76 1.42 13.60
N ASP A 52 -0.68 0.32 14.34
CA ASP A 52 -0.80 -1.03 13.79
C ASP A 52 -2.18 -1.25 13.16
N LEU A 53 -2.22 -2.04 12.09
CA LEU A 53 -3.43 -2.29 11.32
C LEU A 53 -3.91 -3.73 11.54
N SER A 54 -5.10 -3.90 12.11
CA SER A 54 -5.80 -5.18 12.10
C SER A 54 -6.30 -5.50 10.69
N VAL A 55 -5.96 -6.68 10.20
CA VAL A 55 -6.39 -7.23 8.91
C VAL A 55 -7.12 -8.53 9.16
N THR A 56 -8.43 -8.49 8.99
CA THR A 56 -9.35 -9.53 9.46
C THR A 56 -9.70 -10.54 8.39
N THR A 57 -9.61 -10.16 7.12
CA THR A 57 -10.00 -11.01 5.97
C THR A 57 -8.97 -10.90 4.85
N LEU A 58 -8.91 -11.92 3.98
CA LEU A 58 -8.06 -11.87 2.79
C LEU A 58 -8.52 -10.78 1.82
N ALA A 59 -9.82 -10.50 1.74
CA ALA A 59 -10.36 -9.41 0.93
C ALA A 59 -9.89 -8.04 1.45
N GLU A 60 -9.85 -7.84 2.77
CA GLU A 60 -9.27 -6.63 3.37
C GLU A 60 -7.76 -6.52 3.07
N GLN A 61 -7.02 -7.61 3.24
CA GLN A 61 -5.59 -7.66 2.92
C GLN A 61 -5.32 -7.24 1.47
N ARG A 62 -6.10 -7.74 0.50
CA ARG A 62 -5.96 -7.40 -0.93
C ARG A 62 -6.19 -5.92 -1.19
N ARG A 63 -7.23 -5.33 -0.59
CA ARG A 63 -7.53 -3.89 -0.71
C ARG A 63 -6.41 -3.03 -0.14
N LEU A 64 -5.90 -3.39 1.05
CA LEU A 64 -4.76 -2.69 1.67
C LEU A 64 -3.51 -2.79 0.81
N ARG A 65 -3.22 -3.99 0.29
CA ARG A 65 -2.09 -4.22 -0.63
C ARG A 65 -2.19 -3.35 -1.87
N GLU A 66 -3.35 -3.26 -2.50
CA GLU A 66 -3.58 -2.43 -3.68
C GLU A 66 -3.34 -0.94 -3.39
N ALA A 67 -3.85 -0.42 -2.26
CA ALA A 67 -3.61 0.95 -1.84
C ALA A 67 -2.11 1.23 -1.61
N VAL A 68 -1.42 0.36 -0.87
CA VAL A 68 0.01 0.51 -0.58
C VAL A 68 0.85 0.37 -1.85
N ALA A 69 0.49 -0.52 -2.78
CA ALA A 69 1.17 -0.65 -4.06
C ALA A 69 1.05 0.63 -4.90
N LEU A 70 -0.12 1.27 -4.91
CA LEU A 70 -0.33 2.54 -5.59
C LEU A 70 0.54 3.67 -4.98
N ILE A 71 0.63 3.72 -3.65
CA ILE A 71 1.52 4.65 -2.94
C ILE A 71 2.98 4.40 -3.32
N CYS A 72 3.42 3.13 -3.32
CA CYS A 72 4.78 2.77 -3.71
C CYS A 72 5.10 3.19 -5.15
N ASP A 73 4.17 2.99 -6.09
CA ASP A 73 4.38 3.41 -7.48
C ASP A 73 4.46 4.94 -7.63
N SER A 74 3.63 5.69 -6.90
CA SER A 74 3.67 7.15 -6.88
C SER A 74 5.00 7.67 -6.33
N LEU A 75 5.46 7.16 -5.20
CA LEU A 75 6.75 7.52 -4.58
C LEU A 75 7.91 7.16 -5.51
N ARG A 76 7.89 5.98 -6.13
CA ARG A 76 8.92 5.55 -7.09
C ARG A 76 8.99 6.47 -8.30
N ARG A 77 7.85 6.79 -8.93
CA ARG A 77 7.82 7.70 -10.09
C ARG A 77 8.35 9.09 -9.74
N ARG A 78 8.04 9.58 -8.54
CA ARG A 78 8.53 10.88 -8.08
C ARG A 78 10.03 10.86 -7.80
N LEU A 79 10.52 9.82 -7.13
CA LEU A 79 11.95 9.58 -6.94
C LEU A 79 12.70 9.57 -8.28
N GLU A 80 12.23 8.76 -9.24
CA GLU A 80 12.80 8.69 -10.58
C GLU A 80 12.79 10.07 -11.26
N GLY A 81 11.72 10.84 -11.10
CA GLY A 81 11.62 12.21 -11.61
C GLY A 81 12.67 13.16 -11.02
N GLU A 82 12.84 13.17 -9.69
CA GLU A 82 13.84 14.02 -9.04
C GLU A 82 15.27 13.63 -9.41
N VAL A 83 15.55 12.33 -9.51
CA VAL A 83 16.85 11.81 -9.95
C VAL A 83 17.17 12.24 -11.38
N VAL A 84 16.19 12.19 -12.29
CA VAL A 84 16.38 12.58 -13.69
C VAL A 84 16.53 14.10 -13.84
N ALA A 85 15.78 14.88 -13.06
CA ALA A 85 15.81 16.34 -13.14
C ALA A 85 17.07 16.96 -12.49
N HIS A 86 17.61 16.31 -11.47
CA HIS A 86 18.70 16.84 -10.64
C HIS A 86 19.90 15.89 -10.60
N ASP A 87 20.12 15.23 -9.46
CA ASP A 87 21.18 14.25 -9.20
C ASP A 87 20.66 13.23 -8.17
N PRO A 88 21.10 11.95 -8.18
CA PRO A 88 20.70 10.98 -7.16
C PRO A 88 20.95 11.41 -5.71
N ALA A 89 21.93 12.28 -5.45
CA ALA A 89 22.25 12.82 -4.14
C ALA A 89 21.52 14.13 -3.82
N TYR A 90 20.60 14.58 -4.67
CA TYR A 90 19.70 15.69 -4.37
C TYR A 90 18.86 15.36 -3.12
N GLU A 91 18.70 16.32 -2.21
CA GLU A 91 18.12 16.09 -0.87
C GLU A 91 16.73 15.45 -0.96
N GLU A 92 15.89 15.94 -1.87
CA GLU A 92 14.54 15.44 -2.10
C GLU A 92 14.54 14.04 -2.70
N ALA A 93 15.50 13.71 -3.57
CA ALA A 93 15.66 12.35 -4.08
C ALA A 93 16.06 11.38 -2.95
N VAL A 94 16.97 11.79 -2.07
CA VAL A 94 17.37 11.00 -0.90
C VAL A 94 16.18 10.77 0.05
N ASN A 95 15.40 11.82 0.33
CA ASN A 95 14.20 11.72 1.17
C ASN A 95 13.16 10.76 0.57
N LEU A 96 12.86 10.89 -0.73
CA LEU A 96 11.93 10.01 -1.45
C LEU A 96 12.42 8.56 -1.48
N TYR A 97 13.73 8.31 -1.55
CA TYR A 97 14.29 6.97 -1.47
C TYR A 97 13.95 6.29 -0.14
N PHE A 98 14.08 7.01 0.99
CA PHE A 98 13.71 6.47 2.29
C PHE A 98 12.21 6.26 2.42
N GLU A 99 11.39 7.23 2.00
CA GLU A 99 9.92 7.10 2.02
C GLU A 99 9.45 5.90 1.19
N TYR A 100 9.97 5.76 -0.04
CA TYR A 100 9.71 4.61 -0.89
C TYR A 100 10.15 3.30 -0.23
N GLY A 101 11.36 3.27 0.36
CA GLY A 101 11.88 2.08 1.03
C GLY A 101 11.02 1.65 2.23
N HIS A 102 10.52 2.59 3.02
CA HIS A 102 9.59 2.31 4.11
C HIS A 102 8.26 1.77 3.61
N ALA A 103 7.65 2.41 2.61
CA ALA A 103 6.41 1.93 2.01
C ALA A 103 6.55 0.53 1.37
N LEU A 104 7.67 0.29 0.68
CA LEU A 104 7.98 -0.99 0.05
C LEU A 104 8.11 -2.12 1.08
N ARG A 105 8.72 -1.85 2.23
CA ARG A 105 8.80 -2.83 3.33
C ARG A 105 7.42 -3.19 3.90
N VAL A 106 6.48 -2.26 3.92
CA VAL A 106 5.09 -2.55 4.31
C VAL A 106 4.39 -3.40 3.25
N LEU A 107 4.58 -3.07 1.97
CA LEU A 107 4.01 -3.83 0.85
C LEU A 107 4.47 -5.29 0.87
N ASP A 108 5.76 -5.54 1.07
CA ASP A 108 6.33 -6.89 1.17
C ASP A 108 5.76 -7.67 2.37
N ARG A 109 5.51 -7.01 3.52
CA ARG A 109 4.84 -7.65 4.65
C ARG A 109 3.37 -7.97 4.36
N LEU A 110 2.66 -7.08 3.65
CA LEU A 110 1.30 -7.34 3.20
C LEU A 110 1.25 -8.54 2.24
N ASP A 111 2.21 -8.66 1.32
CA ASP A 111 2.28 -9.78 0.38
C ASP A 111 2.44 -11.11 1.12
N ARG A 112 3.39 -11.18 2.06
CA ARG A 112 3.58 -12.36 2.91
C ARG A 112 2.34 -12.69 3.76
N MET A 113 1.69 -11.68 4.34
CA MET A 113 0.44 -11.87 5.08
C MET A 113 -0.65 -12.47 4.18
N GLY A 114 -0.77 -11.97 2.95
CA GLY A 114 -1.70 -12.52 1.96
C GLY A 114 -1.40 -13.98 1.63
N GLU A 115 -0.14 -14.34 1.40
CA GLU A 115 0.27 -15.73 1.19
C GLU A 115 -0.12 -16.65 2.36
N GLN A 116 0.14 -16.21 3.59
CA GLN A 116 -0.25 -16.94 4.80
C GLN A 116 -1.77 -17.13 4.89
N MET A 117 -2.55 -16.06 4.67
CA MET A 117 -4.01 -16.14 4.68
C MET A 117 -4.55 -17.09 3.61
N ARG A 118 -3.99 -17.06 2.39
CA ARG A 118 -4.39 -17.99 1.31
C ARG A 118 -4.12 -19.44 1.71
N ALA A 119 -2.94 -19.72 2.26
CA ALA A 119 -2.57 -21.06 2.71
C ALA A 119 -3.48 -21.56 3.84
N MET A 120 -3.88 -20.67 4.77
CA MET A 120 -4.82 -21.03 5.83
C MET A 120 -6.23 -21.32 5.29
N ILE A 121 -6.74 -20.53 4.33
CA ILE A 121 -8.02 -20.81 3.68
C ILE A 121 -7.98 -22.17 2.99
N GLU A 122 -6.90 -22.46 2.27
CA GLU A 122 -6.71 -23.75 1.60
C GLU A 122 -6.69 -24.91 2.58
N LEU A 123 -5.99 -24.75 3.71
CA LEU A 123 -5.97 -25.75 4.78
C LEU A 123 -7.36 -25.99 5.38
N MET A 124 -8.17 -24.94 5.56
CA MET A 124 -9.51 -25.03 6.17
C MET A 124 -10.59 -25.56 5.22
N THR A 125 -10.46 -25.29 3.93
CA THR A 125 -11.51 -25.56 2.92
C THR A 125 -11.14 -26.67 1.93
N GLY A 126 -9.88 -27.10 1.92
CA GLY A 126 -9.33 -28.09 1.00
C GLY A 126 -9.09 -27.60 -0.42
N HIS A 127 -9.30 -26.30 -0.71
CA HIS A 127 -9.16 -25.72 -2.04
C HIS A 127 -8.64 -24.27 -1.95
N GLY A 128 -8.07 -23.75 -3.05
CA GLY A 128 -7.63 -22.36 -3.10
C GLY A 128 -8.75 -21.35 -2.80
N PRO A 129 -8.41 -20.12 -2.35
CA PRO A 129 -9.38 -19.15 -1.87
C PRO A 129 -10.31 -18.64 -2.98
N THR A 130 -11.60 -18.85 -2.81
CA THR A 130 -12.66 -18.19 -3.59
C THR A 130 -12.89 -16.75 -3.11
N GLU A 131 -13.58 -15.92 -3.89
CA GLU A 131 -13.96 -14.55 -3.46
C GLU A 131 -14.87 -14.56 -2.23
N GLU A 132 -15.78 -15.53 -2.15
CA GLU A 132 -16.62 -15.73 -0.98
C GLU A 132 -15.77 -16.08 0.25
N ALA A 133 -14.84 -17.04 0.13
CA ALA A 133 -13.96 -17.41 1.22
C ALA A 133 -13.04 -16.26 1.64
N ALA A 134 -12.53 -15.48 0.69
CA ALA A 134 -11.68 -14.32 0.97
C ALA A 134 -12.40 -13.23 1.78
N THR A 135 -13.73 -13.15 1.68
CA THR A 135 -14.56 -12.16 2.37
C THR A 135 -15.14 -12.68 3.68
N THR A 136 -15.45 -13.98 3.76
CA THR A 136 -16.20 -14.57 4.89
C THR A 136 -15.30 -15.22 5.92
N ILE A 137 -14.14 -15.75 5.55
CA ILE A 137 -13.19 -16.35 6.50
C ILE A 137 -12.43 -15.23 7.21
N THR A 138 -12.59 -15.20 8.53
CA THR A 138 -11.96 -14.22 9.41
C THR A 138 -10.74 -14.78 10.13
N PHE A 139 -9.69 -13.98 10.26
CA PHE A 139 -8.47 -14.30 10.99
C PHE A 139 -8.36 -13.48 12.27
N PRO A 140 -8.02 -14.10 13.41
CA PRO A 140 -7.79 -13.37 14.65
C PRO A 140 -6.57 -12.45 14.54
N ASP A 141 -6.55 -11.43 15.38
CA ASP A 141 -5.42 -10.51 15.56
C ASP A 141 -4.28 -11.15 16.36
#